data_AF-A0A1H7PLS2-F1
#
_entry.id   AF-A0A1H7PLS2-F1
#
_cell.length_a   1.000
_cell.length_b   1.000
_cell.length_c   1.000
_cell.angle_alpha   90.00
_cell.angle_beta   90.00
_cell.angle_gamma   90.00
#
_symmetry.space_group_name_H-M   'P 1'
#
loop_
_entity.id
_entity.type
_entity.pdbx_description
1 polymer ?
#
loop_
_entity_poly.entity_id
_entity_poly.type
_entity_poly.pdbx_seq_one_letter_code
_entity_poly.pdbx_strand_id
1 'polypeptide(L)'
;MVTTETAVMLAFLITNLARILAYLPQIIAIARDDGRAKTVSAATWTLFCVSNLCSALYAGCVTGDRAMLVAFAANTVCCAVIVGLLCWKRRMSRPVLGSHRG
;
A
#
# COMPACT_ATOMS: atom_id res chain seq x y z
N MET A 1 7.27 16.80 -30.92
CA MET A 1 7.73 15.40 -30.79
C MET A 1 7.81 15.07 -29.31
N VAL A 2 7.25 13.94 -28.88
CA VAL A 2 7.43 13.46 -27.50
C VAL A 2 8.84 12.92 -27.37
N THR A 3 9.63 13.45 -26.44
CA THR A 3 10.96 12.92 -26.12
C THR A 3 10.85 11.67 -25.27
N THR A 4 11.86 10.78 -25.32
CA THR A 4 11.90 9.56 -24.50
C THR A 4 11.75 9.87 -23.00
N GLU A 5 12.37 10.94 -22.53
CA GLU A 5 12.27 11.41 -21.14
C GLU A 5 10.83 11.73 -20.74
N THR A 6 10.13 12.51 -21.58
CA THR A 6 8.73 12.87 -21.35
C THR A 6 7.84 11.64 -21.38
N ALA A 7 8.09 10.69 -22.28
CA ALA A 7 7.33 9.45 -22.37
C ALA A 7 7.50 8.59 -21.10
N VAL A 8 8.73 8.42 -20.62
CA VAL A 8 9.03 7.66 -19.39
C VAL A 8 8.43 8.33 -18.17
N MET A 9 8.52 9.66 -18.06
CA MET A 9 7.93 10.42 -16.95
C MET A 9 6.40 10.27 -16.92
N LEU A 10 5.72 10.36 -18.07
CA LEU A 10 4.28 10.16 -18.16
C LEU A 10 3.89 8.72 -17.79
N ALA A 11 4.61 7.72 -18.30
CA ALA A 11 4.38 6.32 -17.94
C ALA A 11 4.57 6.09 -16.44
N PHE A 12 5.61 6.68 -15.84
CA PHE A 12 5.86 6.63 -14.40
C PHE A 12 4.69 7.24 -13.61
N LEU A 13 4.20 8.42 -14.01
CA LEU A 13 3.12 9.12 -13.32
C LEU A 13 1.80 8.34 -13.43
N ILE A 14 1.46 7.90 -14.64
CA ILE A 14 0.23 7.15 -14.94
C ILE A 14 0.21 5.83 -14.17
N THR A 15 1.31 5.08 -14.17
CA THR A 15 1.38 3.79 -13.47
C THR A 15 1.28 3.96 -11.95
N ASN A 16 1.95 4.96 -11.36
CA ASN A 16 1.83 5.23 -9.93
C ASN A 16 0.42 5.71 -9.54
N LEU A 17 -0.22 6.51 -10.39
CA LEU A 17 -1.61 6.94 -10.18
C LEU A 17 -2.57 5.76 -10.28
N ALA A 18 -2.44 4.93 -11.32
CA ALA A 18 -3.25 3.73 -11.51
C ALA A 18 -3.12 2.78 -10.32
N ARG A 19 -1.90 2.65 -9.76
CA ARG A 19 -1.64 1.86 -8.56
C ARG A 19 -2.42 2.38 -7.34
N ILE A 20 -2.42 3.69 -7.11
CA ILE A 20 -3.22 4.32 -6.04
C ILE A 20 -4.72 4.05 -6.25
N LEU A 21 -5.22 4.24 -7.48
CA LEU A 21 -6.62 3.97 -7.80
C LEU A 21 -6.99 2.50 -7.60
N ALA A 22 -6.09 1.57 -7.93
CA ALA A 22 -6.27 0.14 -7.71
C ALA A 22 -6.25 -0.26 -6.23
N TYR A 23 -5.68 0.56 -5.35
CA TYR A 23 -5.71 0.32 -3.90
C TYR A 23 -7.09 0.63 -3.28
N LEU A 24 -7.87 1.55 -3.85
CA LEU A 24 -9.22 1.88 -3.34
C LEU A 24 -10.16 0.66 -3.28
N PRO A 25 -10.38 -0.11 -4.37
CA PRO A 25 -11.27 -1.28 -4.31
C PRO A 25 -10.75 -2.33 -3.32
N GLN A 26 -9.42 -2.47 -3.18
CA GLN A 26 -8.82 -3.37 -2.20
C GLN A 26 -9.09 -2.92 -0.76
N ILE A 27 -8.94 -1.62 -0.47
CA ILE A 27 -9.24 -1.02 0.83
C ILE A 27 -10.72 -1.23 1.17
N ILE A 28 -11.62 -0.92 0.23
CA ILE A 28 -13.06 -1.08 0.40
C ILE A 28 -13.41 -2.56 0.63
N ALA A 29 -12.83 -3.48 -0.14
CA ALA A 29 -13.05 -4.91 0.01
C ALA A 29 -12.59 -5.42 1.38
N ILE A 30 -11.39 -5.03 1.84
CA ILE A 30 -10.90 -5.41 3.17
C ILE A 30 -11.79 -4.81 4.26
N ALA A 31 -12.19 -3.54 4.13
CA ALA A 31 -13.01 -2.85 5.12
C ALA A 31 -14.40 -3.48 5.27
N ARG A 32 -15.04 -3.86 4.16
CA ARG A 32 -16.39 -4.44 4.15
C ARG A 32 -16.46 -5.93 4.50
N ASP A 33 -15.34 -6.65 4.40
CA ASP A 33 -15.40 -8.11 4.46
C ASP A 33 -14.90 -8.72 5.77
N ASP A 34 -15.71 -9.56 6.41
CA ASP A 34 -15.43 -10.15 7.72
C ASP A 34 -14.45 -11.35 7.69
N GLY A 35 -14.07 -11.86 6.51
CA GLY A 35 -13.21 -13.05 6.36
C GLY A 35 -11.96 -12.92 5.46
N ARG A 36 -11.95 -11.99 4.50
CA ARG A 36 -10.93 -11.79 3.44
C ARG A 36 -9.66 -11.13 3.95
N ALA A 37 -9.68 -10.53 5.14
CA ALA A 37 -8.45 -10.10 5.81
C ALA A 37 -7.46 -11.27 6.06
N LYS A 38 -7.95 -12.51 6.09
CA LYS A 38 -7.11 -13.71 6.22
C LYS A 38 -6.49 -14.15 4.88
N THR A 39 -7.16 -13.96 3.75
CA THR A 39 -6.66 -14.39 2.43
C THR A 39 -5.66 -13.41 1.83
N VAL A 40 -5.75 -12.13 2.20
CA VAL A 40 -4.79 -11.11 1.75
C VAL A 40 -3.50 -11.20 2.58
N SER A 41 -2.36 -11.38 1.90
CA SER A 41 -1.04 -11.48 2.54
C SER A 41 -0.58 -10.15 3.15
N ALA A 42 -0.57 -10.06 4.48
CA ALA A 42 -0.03 -8.89 5.19
C ALA A 42 1.47 -8.70 4.91
N ALA A 43 2.25 -9.77 4.74
CA ALA A 43 3.68 -9.69 4.46
C ALA A 43 3.96 -8.98 3.13
N THR A 44 3.18 -9.29 2.09
CA THR A 44 3.30 -8.66 0.76
C THR A 44 3.02 -7.16 0.84
N TRP A 45 1.94 -6.76 1.50
CA TRP A 45 1.60 -5.34 1.66
C TRP A 45 2.60 -4.58 2.53
N THR A 46 3.15 -5.21 3.57
CA THR A 46 4.24 -4.63 4.36
C THR A 46 5.50 -4.43 3.53
N LEU A 47 5.89 -5.42 2.71
CA LEU A 47 7.05 -5.29 1.81
C LEU A 47 6.86 -4.15 0.82
N PHE A 48 5.68 -4.01 0.23
CA PHE A 48 5.36 -2.87 -0.65
C PHE A 48 5.41 -1.55 0.10
N CYS A 49 4.88 -1.49 1.33
CA CYS A 49 4.97 -0.28 2.16
C CYS A 49 6.43 0.14 2.39
N VAL A 50 7.28 -0.79 2.80
CA VAL A 50 8.72 -0.53 3.05
C VAL A 50 9.43 -0.12 1.77
N SER A 51 9.20 -0.83 0.66
CA SER A 51 9.84 -0.54 -0.63
C SER A 51 9.48 0.87 -1.14
N ASN A 52 8.19 1.25 -1.08
CA ASN A 52 7.77 2.60 -1.47
C ASN A 52 8.33 3.67 -0.51
N LEU A 53 8.41 3.37 0.80
CA LEU A 53 9.01 4.29 1.76
C LEU A 53 10.50 4.53 1.46
N CYS A 54 11.28 3.47 1.25
CA CYS A 54 12.68 3.57 0.87
C CYS A 54 12.86 4.36 -0.43
N SER A 55 12.00 4.14 -1.43
CA SER A 55 12.03 4.86 -2.70
C SER A 55 11.71 6.35 -2.53
N ALA A 56 10.73 6.69 -1.68
CA ALA A 56 10.40 8.07 -1.35
C ALA A 56 11.56 8.77 -0.61
N LEU A 57 12.15 8.11 0.38
CA LEU A 57 13.31 8.63 1.11
C LEU A 57 14.52 8.81 0.20
N TYR A 58 14.79 7.85 -0.68
CA TYR A 58 15.84 7.97 -1.69
C TYR A 58 15.60 9.17 -2.62
N ALA A 59 14.36 9.35 -3.09
CA ALA A 59 14.02 10.49 -3.93
C ALA A 59 14.17 11.84 -3.21
N GLY A 60 13.75 11.92 -1.96
CA GLY A 60 13.83 13.15 -1.16
C GLY A 60 15.25 13.49 -0.68
N CYS A 61 16.03 12.49 -0.30
CA CYS A 61 17.34 12.69 0.34
C CYS A 61 18.52 12.60 -0.64
N VAL A 62 18.37 11.87 -1.76
CA VAL A 62 19.50 11.56 -2.67
C VAL A 62 19.30 12.19 -4.03
N THR A 63 18.18 11.94 -4.71
CA THR A 63 18.01 12.40 -6.10
C THR A 63 17.42 13.81 -6.21
N GLY A 64 16.67 14.25 -5.19
CA GLY A 64 15.90 15.50 -5.24
C GLY A 64 14.67 15.44 -6.16
N ASP A 65 14.31 14.26 -6.67
CA ASP A 65 13.17 14.10 -7.59
C ASP A 65 11.84 14.19 -6.84
N ARG A 66 11.17 15.34 -6.99
CA ARG A 66 9.89 15.62 -6.34
C ARG A 66 8.75 14.76 -6.87
N ALA A 67 8.74 14.43 -8.16
CA ALA A 67 7.68 13.60 -8.74
C ALA A 67 7.77 12.18 -8.19
N MET A 68 8.99 11.63 -8.14
CA MET A 68 9.27 10.34 -7.55
C MET A 68 8.92 10.31 -6.06
N LEU A 69 9.34 11.34 -5.30
CA LEU A 69 9.03 11.48 -3.87
C LEU A 69 7.53 11.43 -3.60
N VAL A 70 6.74 12.27 -4.29
CA VAL A 70 5.29 12.35 -4.08
C VAL A 70 4.60 11.04 -4.50
N ALA A 71 4.97 10.47 -5.64
CA ALA A 71 4.38 9.23 -6.14
C ALA A 71 4.61 8.06 -5.17
N PHE A 72 5.84 7.89 -4.70
CA PHE A 72 6.18 6.81 -3.77
C PHE A 72 5.61 7.06 -2.36
N ALA A 73 5.61 8.31 -1.87
CA ALA A 73 5.01 8.64 -0.58
C ALA A 73 3.48 8.35 -0.56
N ALA A 74 2.76 8.72 -1.62
CA ALA A 74 1.33 8.43 -1.74
C ALA A 74 1.05 6.91 -1.74
N ASN A 75 1.90 6.12 -2.42
CA ASN A 75 1.80 4.66 -2.41
C ASN A 75 2.13 4.07 -1.03
N THR A 76 3.12 4.62 -0.31
CA THR A 76 3.42 4.22 1.07
C THR A 76 2.21 4.42 1.98
N VAL A 77 1.54 5.57 1.92
CA VAL A 77 0.33 5.84 2.72
C VAL A 77 -0.76 4.83 2.41
N CYS A 78 -1.03 4.54 1.14
CA CYS A 78 -2.05 3.57 0.77
C CYS A 78 -1.72 2.14 1.23
N CYS A 79 -0.47 1.70 1.06
CA CYS A 79 -0.03 0.40 1.57
C CYS A 79 -0.13 0.33 3.10
N ALA A 80 0.24 1.39 3.81
CA ALA A 80 0.14 1.47 5.27
C ALA A 80 -1.31 1.36 5.74
N VAL A 81 -2.26 1.99 5.05
CA VAL A 81 -3.70 1.83 5.32
C VAL A 81 -4.13 0.38 5.15
N ILE A 82 -3.72 -0.28 4.07
CA ILE A 82 -4.06 -1.70 3.83
C ILE A 82 -3.47 -2.59 4.93
N VAL A 83 -2.19 -2.44 5.26
CA VAL A 83 -1.55 -3.19 6.35
C VAL A 83 -2.25 -2.93 7.68
N GLY A 84 -2.59 -1.68 7.98
CA GLY A 84 -3.33 -1.28 9.18
C GLY A 84 -4.68 -1.97 9.28
N LEU A 85 -5.47 -1.95 8.20
CA LEU A 85 -6.78 -2.63 8.13
C LEU A 85 -6.65 -4.14 8.32
N LEU A 86 -5.66 -4.78 7.68
CA LEU A 86 -5.41 -6.22 7.83
C LEU A 86 -5.04 -6.58 9.27
N CYS A 87 -4.12 -5.81 9.88
CA CYS A 87 -3.72 -5.99 11.27
C CYS A 87 -4.89 -5.79 12.23
N TRP A 88 -5.71 -4.76 12.01
CA TRP A 88 -6.86 -4.45 12.84
C TRP A 88 -7.91 -5.55 12.78
N LYS A 89 -8.32 -5.97 11.57
CA LYS A 89 -9.28 -7.07 11.39
C LYS A 89 -8.79 -8.38 11.97
N ARG A 90 -7.53 -8.75 11.74
CA ARG A 90 -6.96 -9.98 12.31
C ARG A 90 -6.92 -9.97 13.84
N ARG A 91 -6.73 -8.79 14.46
CA ARG A 91 -6.80 -8.64 15.92
C ARG A 91 -8.22 -8.81 16.45
N MET A 92 -9.24 -8.29 15.76
CA MET A 92 -10.63 -8.49 16.14
C MET A 92 -11.11 -9.94 15.94
N SER A 93 -10.70 -10.59 14.85
CA SER A 93 -11.11 -11.96 14.53
C SER A 93 -10.34 -13.04 15.30
N ARG A 94 -9.45 -12.67 16.24
CA ARG A 94 -8.84 -13.63 17.16
C ARG A 94 -9.94 -14.13 18.10
N PRO A 95 -10.24 -15.45 18.12
CA PRO A 95 -11.15 -15.98 19.11
C PRO A 95 -10.56 -15.68 20.49
N VAL A 96 -11.37 -15.14 21.41
CA VAL A 96 -11.03 -15.14 22.83
C VAL A 96 -10.93 -16.60 23.24
N LEU A 97 -9.71 -17.16 23.19
CA LEU A 97 -9.38 -18.47 23.72
C LEU A 97 -9.47 -18.36 25.25
N GLY A 98 -10.68 -18.55 25.80
CA GLY A 98 -10.89 -18.46 27.23
C GLY A 98 -12.35 -18.45 27.68
N SER A 99 -13.17 -19.40 27.24
CA SER A 99 -14.41 -19.75 27.96
C SER A 99 -14.99 -21.08 27.48
N HIS A 100 -14.31 -22.20 27.76
CA HIS A 100 -14.97 -23.49 27.98
C HIS A 100 -14.01 -24.46 28.68
N ARG A 101 -13.93 -24.32 30.00
CA ARG A 101 -13.63 -25.42 30.93
C ARG A 101 -14.64 -25.28 32.07
N GLY A 102 -15.75 -25.97 31.94
CA GLY A 102 -16.79 -26.17 32.93
C GLY A 102 -17.38 -27.54 32.64
#